data_AF-A0A3E0VS53-F1
#
_entry.id   AF-A0A3E0VS53-F1
#
_cell.length_a   1.000
_cell.length_b   1.000
_cell.length_c   1.000
_cell.angle_alpha   90.00
_cell.angle_beta   90.00
_cell.angle_gamma   90.00
#
_symmetry.space_group_name_H-M   'P 1'
#
loop_
_entity.id
_entity.type
_entity.pdbx_description
1 polymer ?
#
loop_
_entity_poly.entity_id
_entity_poly.type
_entity_poly.pdbx_seq_one_letter_code
_entity_poly.pdbx_strand_id
1 'polypeptide(L)'
;MRGEAAPLRRGLPRVARGEPWPPADDDALPAPTIDAMTGAPAATTAATTAAAAAATAAPVTALPPAEGSPAAARPAVGTPSGSHRRGLPRVAGAEPWPPASAGTGPTGPAVAASAVAAAAGSEAASAPAKPAPVPERPTTPERTAAPERDAARERPAAPAPTRAPNAARTAAPRARSPIIISTRAASAPSTSPAPSTSAAAPTPAGATTGIARLRHLPRPTQVVLGSLALLLVAAVAVLAVRGLTTYRVVQDFLQTYPGEYPLPDTVESGFPAWIGWQHFLNAFFIVLIIRSGWQVRTEKRPSAFWTARWAKTKRRISLNLWFHQALDVLWLLNGVVFVVLIFATGHWLRLVPSSWAVFPNAVSALIHYLTLEWPTDNGWVTYNSLQQLMYFIVVFVAAPLAALTGVRMSGIWPKRTTRLNAAYPIEVARAIHFPVMLFFVGFIIVHVALVFATGALRNLNHMYGSSDEVNWIGFGIFFASLVVMVATWIAARPLVIAPIASLFGKVTAR
;
A
#
# COMPACT_ATOMS: atom_id res chain seq x y z
N MET A 1 -27.02 -4.85 57.04
CA MET A 1 -27.85 -5.84 56.31
C MET A 1 -26.92 -6.90 55.73
N ARG A 2 -27.33 -8.18 55.69
CA ARG A 2 -26.57 -9.20 54.94
C ARG A 2 -26.94 -9.07 53.46
N GLY A 3 -25.96 -9.11 52.56
CA GLY A 3 -26.22 -9.23 51.13
C GLY A 3 -26.45 -10.70 50.77
N GLU A 4 -27.50 -11.01 50.01
CA GLU A 4 -27.69 -12.35 49.45
C GLU A 4 -26.73 -12.55 48.27
N ALA A 5 -25.99 -13.66 48.28
CA ALA A 5 -25.17 -14.06 47.15
C ALA A 5 -26.06 -14.69 46.06
N ALA A 6 -25.97 -14.19 44.82
CA ALA A 6 -26.71 -14.76 43.70
C ALA A 6 -26.15 -16.15 43.33
N PRO A 7 -27.00 -17.19 43.18
CA PRO A 7 -26.51 -18.56 42.95
C PRO A 7 -25.87 -18.73 41.57
N LEU A 8 -24.66 -19.28 41.54
CA LEU A 8 -23.94 -19.62 40.32
C LEU A 8 -24.70 -20.72 39.55
N ARG A 9 -24.97 -20.47 38.26
CA ARG A 9 -25.61 -21.47 37.37
C ARG A 9 -24.62 -22.60 37.05
N ARG A 10 -24.80 -23.77 37.69
CA ARG A 10 -24.00 -24.97 37.42
C ARG A 10 -24.28 -25.55 36.03
N GLY A 11 -23.22 -25.90 35.30
CA GLY A 11 -23.26 -26.53 33.98
C GLY A 11 -23.27 -28.06 34.04
N LEU A 12 -23.50 -28.69 32.89
CA LEU A 12 -23.56 -30.17 32.77
C LEU A 12 -22.25 -30.85 33.22
N PRO A 13 -22.33 -32.07 33.78
CA PRO A 13 -21.15 -32.86 34.13
C PRO A 13 -20.22 -33.11 32.95
N ARG A 14 -18.90 -33.05 33.19
CA ARG A 14 -17.86 -33.30 32.17
C ARG A 14 -17.66 -34.80 31.85
N VAL A 15 -18.26 -35.69 32.63
CA VAL A 15 -18.25 -37.14 32.45
C VAL A 15 -19.64 -37.72 32.72
N ALA A 16 -19.98 -38.86 32.11
CA ALA A 16 -21.26 -39.53 32.35
C ALA A 16 -21.41 -39.93 33.82
N ARG A 17 -22.50 -39.47 34.46
CA ARG A 17 -22.77 -39.59 35.93
C ARG A 17 -21.79 -38.84 36.85
N GLY A 18 -20.99 -37.91 36.35
CA GLY A 18 -20.26 -36.96 37.20
C GLY A 18 -21.17 -35.89 37.80
N GLU A 19 -20.61 -35.02 38.66
CA GLU A 19 -21.34 -33.87 39.21
C GLU A 19 -21.39 -32.68 38.24
N PRO A 20 -22.42 -31.80 38.35
CA PRO A 20 -22.45 -30.50 37.68
C PRO A 20 -21.26 -29.61 38.08
N TRP A 21 -20.80 -28.75 37.17
CA TRP A 21 -19.66 -27.85 37.43
C TRP A 21 -20.12 -26.39 37.67
N PRO A 22 -19.62 -25.65 38.67
CA PRO A 22 -18.66 -26.07 39.72
C PRO A 22 -19.30 -27.01 40.78
N PRO A 23 -18.48 -27.73 41.57
CA PRO A 23 -18.90 -28.64 42.65
C PRO A 23 -19.76 -27.99 43.75
N ALA A 24 -20.20 -28.82 44.71
CA ALA A 24 -21.07 -28.42 45.80
C ALA A 24 -20.46 -27.35 46.73
N ASP A 25 -19.18 -27.49 47.08
CA ASP A 25 -18.56 -26.88 48.27
C ASP A 25 -17.67 -25.64 47.97
N ASP A 26 -17.61 -25.18 46.72
CA ASP A 26 -16.88 -23.95 46.32
C ASP A 26 -17.67 -22.67 46.72
N ASP A 27 -17.85 -22.47 48.03
CA ASP A 27 -18.46 -21.25 48.59
C ASP A 27 -17.49 -20.05 48.45
N ALA A 28 -17.83 -19.15 47.54
CA ALA A 28 -17.29 -17.80 47.38
C ALA A 28 -15.74 -17.64 47.36
N LEU A 29 -15.15 -17.68 46.16
CA LEU A 29 -13.86 -17.02 45.93
C LEU A 29 -13.96 -15.53 46.31
N PRO A 30 -13.10 -15.01 47.20
CA PRO A 30 -13.16 -13.62 47.61
C PRO A 30 -12.75 -12.69 46.45
N ALA A 31 -13.48 -11.59 46.27
CA ALA A 31 -13.04 -10.52 45.40
C ALA A 31 -11.72 -9.91 45.94
N PRO A 32 -10.78 -9.50 45.06
CA PRO A 32 -9.49 -8.97 45.50
C PRO A 32 -9.66 -7.59 46.17
N THR A 33 -9.71 -7.58 47.50
CA THR A 33 -9.56 -6.36 48.30
C THR A 33 -8.14 -5.82 48.14
N ILE A 34 -8.03 -4.68 47.47
CA ILE A 34 -6.81 -3.88 47.46
C ILE A 34 -6.76 -3.14 48.80
N ASP A 35 -5.90 -3.58 49.72
CA ASP A 35 -5.66 -2.88 50.98
C ASP A 35 -4.16 -2.76 51.27
N ALA A 36 -3.78 -1.72 51.98
CA ALA A 36 -2.40 -1.25 52.03
C ALA A 36 -1.58 -1.96 53.10
N MET A 37 -0.34 -2.37 52.75
CA MET A 37 0.65 -2.74 53.76
C MET A 37 1.99 -2.04 53.51
N THR A 38 2.38 -1.22 54.49
CA THR A 38 3.58 -0.37 54.48
C THR A 38 4.86 -1.19 54.67
N GLY A 39 5.88 -0.93 53.86
CA GLY A 39 7.18 -1.60 53.99
C GLY A 39 8.30 -0.95 53.18
N ALA A 40 8.84 0.18 53.66
CA ALA A 40 10.05 0.78 53.10
C ALA A 40 11.31 0.16 53.74
N PRO A 41 12.42 0.11 52.98
CA PRO A 41 13.62 0.83 53.43
C PRO A 41 14.08 1.89 52.41
N ALA A 42 15.10 2.66 52.80
CA ALA A 42 15.33 4.01 52.27
C ALA A 42 16.20 4.12 51.00
N ALA A 43 16.01 5.27 50.35
CA ALA A 43 16.61 5.75 49.11
C ALA A 43 18.15 5.77 49.02
N THR A 44 18.63 5.95 47.80
CA THR A 44 19.76 6.86 47.52
C THR A 44 19.41 7.72 46.31
N THR A 45 19.71 9.01 46.38
CA THR A 45 19.18 10.04 45.47
C THR A 45 20.27 10.57 44.53
N ALA A 46 19.94 10.74 43.25
CA ALA A 46 20.69 11.62 42.36
C ALA A 46 19.71 12.33 41.40
N ALA A 47 19.68 13.66 41.44
CA ALA A 47 18.92 14.48 40.50
C ALA A 47 19.67 14.61 39.16
N THR A 48 19.06 15.10 38.08
CA THR A 48 19.03 16.54 37.80
C THR A 48 17.92 16.90 36.79
N THR A 49 17.42 18.14 36.91
CA THR A 49 16.30 18.78 36.22
C THR A 49 16.33 18.82 34.68
N ALA A 50 15.14 18.80 34.07
CA ALA A 50 14.80 19.62 32.90
C ALA A 50 13.39 20.20 33.08
N ALA A 51 13.13 21.41 32.57
CA ALA A 51 11.97 22.23 32.96
C ALA A 51 10.74 22.09 32.06
N ALA A 52 9.56 22.39 32.61
CA ALA A 52 8.30 22.51 31.87
C ALA A 52 8.07 23.92 31.29
N ALA A 53 7.28 23.99 30.24
CA ALA A 53 6.62 25.22 29.77
C ALA A 53 5.15 24.89 29.47
N ALA A 54 4.23 25.67 30.04
CA ALA A 54 2.79 25.38 29.99
C ALA A 54 2.08 26.11 28.84
N ALA A 55 0.92 25.58 28.43
CA ALA A 55 -0.07 26.28 27.62
C ALA A 55 -1.44 26.19 28.32
N THR A 56 -2.10 27.33 28.50
CA THR A 56 -3.25 27.50 29.40
C THR A 56 -4.57 27.08 28.73
N ALA A 57 -5.44 26.41 29.48
CA ALA A 57 -6.80 26.12 29.05
C ALA A 57 -7.72 27.36 29.18
N ALA A 58 -8.70 27.46 28.28
CA ALA A 58 -9.78 28.45 28.35
C ALA A 58 -11.14 27.74 28.23
N PRO A 59 -12.19 28.16 28.96
CA PRO A 59 -13.51 27.52 28.90
C PRO A 59 -14.28 27.94 27.65
N VAL A 60 -15.08 27.02 27.10
CA VAL A 60 -16.03 27.29 26.02
C VAL A 60 -17.47 27.18 26.53
N THR A 61 -18.24 28.26 26.31
CA THR A 61 -19.63 28.39 26.74
C THR A 61 -20.57 27.57 25.86
N ALA A 62 -21.58 26.91 26.46
CA ALA A 62 -22.61 26.19 25.73
C ALA A 62 -23.69 27.12 25.16
N LEU A 63 -24.23 26.77 23.98
CA LEU A 63 -25.41 27.38 23.35
C LEU A 63 -26.29 26.27 22.72
N PRO A 64 -27.60 26.51 22.50
CA PRO A 64 -28.60 25.45 22.41
C PRO A 64 -28.72 24.77 21.02
N PRO A 65 -29.38 23.60 20.95
CA PRO A 65 -29.73 22.97 19.68
C PRO A 65 -30.80 23.76 18.92
N ALA A 66 -30.69 23.78 17.59
CA ALA A 66 -31.67 24.36 16.67
C ALA A 66 -32.49 23.27 15.95
N GLU A 67 -33.68 23.62 15.51
CA GLU A 67 -34.67 22.71 14.92
C GLU A 67 -34.51 22.54 13.39
N GLY A 68 -35.16 21.49 12.84
CA GLY A 68 -35.89 21.65 11.58
C GLY A 68 -35.34 20.99 10.29
N SER A 69 -35.84 19.78 10.02
CA SER A 69 -36.20 19.28 8.66
C SER A 69 -35.10 18.99 7.60
N PRO A 70 -35.40 18.15 6.58
CA PRO A 70 -36.18 16.90 6.66
C PRO A 70 -35.49 15.73 5.92
N ALA A 71 -35.53 14.53 6.51
CA ALA A 71 -35.12 13.30 5.82
C ALA A 71 -36.27 12.74 4.96
N ALA A 72 -36.01 12.42 3.69
CA ALA A 72 -37.03 11.93 2.76
C ALA A 72 -37.50 10.50 3.11
N ALA A 73 -38.81 10.28 3.00
CA ALA A 73 -39.42 8.99 3.30
C ALA A 73 -38.95 7.87 2.35
N ARG A 74 -38.79 6.65 2.90
CA ARG A 74 -38.73 5.39 2.16
C ARG A 74 -39.93 4.52 2.57
N PRO A 75 -40.53 3.75 1.65
CA PRO A 75 -41.68 2.92 1.98
C PRO A 75 -41.29 1.79 2.94
N ALA A 76 -42.16 1.53 3.93
CA ALA A 76 -41.99 0.41 4.85
C ALA A 76 -42.31 -0.90 4.13
N VAL A 77 -41.28 -1.67 3.77
CA VAL A 77 -41.42 -3.09 3.44
C VAL A 77 -41.53 -3.85 4.76
N GLY A 78 -42.64 -4.56 4.97
CA GLY A 78 -42.90 -5.28 6.22
C GLY A 78 -41.88 -6.38 6.48
N THR A 79 -41.16 -6.30 7.60
CA THR A 79 -40.25 -7.36 8.05
C THR A 79 -41.05 -8.62 8.39
N PRO A 80 -40.77 -9.80 7.81
CA PRO A 80 -41.37 -11.04 8.28
C PRO A 80 -40.86 -11.33 9.69
N SER A 81 -41.76 -11.51 10.65
CA SER A 81 -41.40 -11.90 12.01
C SER A 81 -40.66 -13.23 12.00
N GLY A 82 -39.49 -13.28 12.62
CA GLY A 82 -38.53 -14.38 12.46
C GLY A 82 -39.05 -15.70 13.04
N SER A 83 -39.44 -16.64 12.17
CA SER A 83 -39.75 -18.01 12.58
C SER A 83 -38.47 -18.73 13.00
N HIS A 84 -38.19 -18.75 14.30
CA HIS A 84 -37.07 -19.49 14.87
C HIS A 84 -37.15 -20.96 14.43
N ARG A 85 -36.10 -21.47 13.76
CA ARG A 85 -36.01 -22.89 13.37
C ARG A 85 -35.98 -23.75 14.63
N ARG A 86 -37.08 -24.44 14.93
CA ARG A 86 -37.16 -25.38 16.06
C ARG A 86 -36.32 -26.63 15.75
N GLY A 87 -35.47 -27.02 16.71
CA GLY A 87 -34.60 -28.18 16.60
C GLY A 87 -35.32 -29.48 16.94
N LEU A 88 -34.78 -30.62 16.49
CA LEU A 88 -35.32 -31.94 16.80
C LEU A 88 -35.44 -32.16 18.33
N PRO A 89 -36.48 -32.90 18.79
CA PRO A 89 -36.66 -33.19 20.22
C PRO A 89 -35.44 -33.90 20.83
N ARG A 90 -35.07 -33.50 22.05
CA ARG A 90 -33.94 -34.11 22.79
C ARG A 90 -34.25 -35.49 23.36
N VAL A 91 -35.52 -35.92 23.29
CA VAL A 91 -36.04 -37.22 23.74
C VAL A 91 -37.12 -37.66 22.74
N ALA A 92 -37.21 -38.95 22.44
CA ALA A 92 -38.26 -39.47 21.57
C ALA A 92 -39.66 -39.14 22.13
N GLY A 93 -40.51 -38.48 21.33
CA GLY A 93 -41.87 -38.07 21.73
C GLY A 93 -42.00 -36.70 22.42
N ALA A 94 -40.91 -35.96 22.66
CA ALA A 94 -40.97 -34.61 23.24
C ALA A 94 -41.24 -33.50 22.19
N GLU A 95 -41.59 -32.28 22.64
CA GLU A 95 -41.76 -31.12 21.74
C GLU A 95 -40.40 -30.63 21.19
N PRO A 96 -40.33 -30.20 19.90
CA PRO A 96 -39.19 -29.47 19.35
C PRO A 96 -38.82 -28.21 20.16
N TRP A 97 -37.52 -27.99 20.40
CA TRP A 97 -37.03 -26.85 21.18
C TRP A 97 -36.76 -25.61 20.29
N PRO A 98 -37.08 -24.37 20.72
CA PRO A 98 -37.79 -23.99 21.95
C PRO A 98 -39.32 -24.21 21.88
N PRO A 99 -39.98 -24.40 23.04
CA PRO A 99 -41.43 -24.61 23.11
C PRO A 99 -42.21 -23.34 22.75
N ALA A 100 -43.43 -23.51 22.21
CA ALA A 100 -44.21 -22.43 21.63
C ALA A 100 -44.60 -21.27 22.57
N SER A 101 -44.56 -21.47 23.89
CA SER A 101 -44.98 -20.48 24.91
C SER A 101 -43.86 -19.56 25.41
N ALA A 102 -42.59 -19.78 25.02
CA ALA A 102 -41.43 -19.05 25.55
C ALA A 102 -41.25 -17.62 24.97
N GLY A 103 -42.32 -17.01 24.43
CA GLY A 103 -42.26 -15.83 23.55
C GLY A 103 -42.91 -14.55 24.06
N THR A 104 -43.21 -14.42 25.37
CA THR A 104 -43.97 -13.26 25.89
C THR A 104 -43.33 -12.68 27.16
N GLY A 105 -42.56 -11.60 27.01
CA GLY A 105 -42.21 -10.70 28.10
C GLY A 105 -43.32 -9.65 28.33
N PRO A 106 -43.47 -9.09 29.55
CA PRO A 106 -44.57 -8.19 29.86
C PRO A 106 -44.41 -6.81 29.21
N THR A 107 -45.37 -6.44 28.37
CA THR A 107 -45.53 -5.07 27.84
C THR A 107 -46.35 -4.20 28.81
N GLY A 108 -45.90 -2.98 29.06
CA GLY A 108 -46.66 -1.98 29.83
C GLY A 108 -47.98 -1.58 29.13
N PRO A 109 -48.94 -1.00 29.88
CA PRO A 109 -50.30 -0.78 29.39
C PRO A 109 -50.38 0.32 28.33
N ALA A 110 -51.13 0.05 27.26
CA ALA A 110 -51.55 1.05 26.29
C ALA A 110 -52.79 1.83 26.79
N VAL A 111 -52.91 3.09 26.41
CA VAL A 111 -54.11 3.92 26.62
C VAL A 111 -54.71 4.28 25.25
N ALA A 112 -56.04 4.30 25.16
CA ALA A 112 -56.78 4.32 23.90
C ALA A 112 -56.92 5.71 23.24
N ALA A 113 -57.39 5.70 22.00
CA ALA A 113 -57.51 6.88 21.14
C ALA A 113 -58.84 7.65 21.30
N SER A 114 -58.87 8.86 20.74
CA SER A 114 -60.08 9.51 20.20
C SER A 114 -59.71 10.35 18.97
N ALA A 115 -60.68 10.81 18.18
CA ALA A 115 -60.49 11.31 16.81
C ALA A 115 -61.38 12.53 16.46
N VAL A 116 -61.51 12.86 15.16
CA VAL A 116 -62.43 13.85 14.53
C VAL A 116 -61.88 15.31 14.56
N ALA A 117 -61.91 16.15 13.51
CA ALA A 117 -62.60 16.11 12.20
C ALA A 117 -61.83 16.74 10.99
N ALA A 118 -62.48 16.63 9.81
CA ALA A 118 -62.39 17.34 8.51
C ALA A 118 -62.16 18.89 8.56
N ALA A 119 -62.00 19.69 7.47
CA ALA A 119 -62.10 19.60 5.99
C ALA A 119 -61.43 20.87 5.34
N ALA A 120 -61.33 21.16 4.03
CA ALA A 120 -61.30 20.43 2.74
C ALA A 120 -60.98 21.44 1.57
N GLY A 121 -60.84 20.98 0.30
CA GLY A 121 -60.50 21.78 -0.91
C GLY A 121 -59.15 21.33 -1.52
N SER A 122 -58.97 20.98 -2.81
CA SER A 122 -59.43 21.53 -4.12
C SER A 122 -58.76 22.88 -4.47
N GLU A 123 -58.18 23.14 -5.65
CA GLU A 123 -58.32 22.46 -6.97
C GLU A 123 -57.09 22.66 -7.92
N ALA A 124 -57.24 22.19 -9.17
CA ALA A 124 -56.50 22.40 -10.44
C ALA A 124 -55.64 23.68 -10.66
N ALA A 125 -54.71 23.77 -11.64
CA ALA A 125 -54.01 22.79 -12.50
C ALA A 125 -52.92 23.50 -13.38
N SER A 126 -52.24 22.71 -14.22
CA SER A 126 -51.61 23.06 -15.52
C SER A 126 -50.29 23.87 -15.59
N ALA A 127 -49.32 23.26 -16.28
CA ALA A 127 -48.20 23.90 -17.01
C ALA A 127 -48.56 23.89 -18.54
N PRO A 128 -47.69 24.18 -19.55
CA PRO A 128 -46.24 24.47 -19.51
C PRO A 128 -45.72 25.54 -20.53
N ALA A 129 -44.41 25.51 -20.79
CA ALA A 129 -43.69 25.87 -22.03
C ALA A 129 -42.99 27.24 -22.17
N LYS A 130 -42.02 27.27 -23.11
CA LYS A 130 -41.02 28.32 -23.40
C LYS A 130 -40.68 28.26 -24.91
N PRO A 131 -40.47 29.40 -25.59
CA PRO A 131 -39.20 29.60 -26.35
C PRO A 131 -38.64 31.06 -26.28
N ALA A 132 -37.62 31.37 -27.10
CA ALA A 132 -36.95 32.69 -27.30
C ALA A 132 -36.81 32.93 -28.84
N PRO A 133 -35.94 33.80 -29.44
CA PRO A 133 -35.12 34.97 -29.01
C PRO A 133 -35.37 36.28 -29.86
N VAL A 134 -34.34 36.93 -30.49
CA VAL A 134 -34.35 38.01 -31.59
C VAL A 134 -34.25 39.52 -31.13
N PRO A 135 -33.62 40.54 -31.83
CA PRO A 135 -32.51 40.68 -32.84
C PRO A 135 -31.45 41.85 -32.58
N GLU A 136 -30.86 42.49 -33.63
CA GLU A 136 -29.71 43.47 -33.63
C GLU A 136 -29.90 44.84 -34.42
N ARG A 137 -28.97 45.81 -34.18
CA ARG A 137 -28.31 46.81 -35.13
C ARG A 137 -29.14 47.94 -35.84
N PRO A 138 -28.56 48.89 -36.64
CA PRO A 138 -27.14 49.30 -36.95
C PRO A 138 -26.81 50.85 -36.96
N THR A 139 -25.53 51.27 -37.25
CA THR A 139 -25.04 52.28 -38.27
C THR A 139 -23.66 52.96 -37.93
N THR A 140 -23.10 53.78 -38.84
CA THR A 140 -21.72 54.37 -38.98
C THR A 140 -21.73 55.56 -40.00
N PRO A 141 -20.65 56.32 -40.42
CA PRO A 141 -19.16 56.27 -40.23
C PRO A 141 -18.44 57.68 -40.02
N GLU A 142 -17.12 57.78 -40.37
CA GLU A 142 -16.38 58.98 -40.92
C GLU A 142 -15.86 60.11 -39.93
N ARG A 143 -14.74 60.88 -40.06
CA ARG A 143 -13.33 60.81 -40.62
C ARG A 143 -12.54 62.11 -40.23
N THR A 144 -11.27 62.27 -40.69
CA THR A 144 -10.45 63.52 -40.77
C THR A 144 -9.53 63.81 -39.56
N ALA A 145 -8.25 64.24 -39.67
CA ALA A 145 -7.22 64.19 -40.73
C ALA A 145 -5.78 64.37 -40.14
N ALA A 146 -4.74 64.34 -40.99
CA ALA A 146 -3.32 64.61 -40.69
C ALA A 146 -3.00 66.13 -40.84
N PRO A 147 -1.74 66.68 -40.79
CA PRO A 147 -0.39 66.08 -40.92
C PRO A 147 0.58 66.53 -39.76
N GLU A 148 1.94 66.63 -39.82
CA GLU A 148 2.91 66.76 -40.92
C GLU A 148 4.40 66.55 -40.52
N ARG A 149 5.23 66.05 -41.47
CA ARG A 149 6.71 66.21 -41.64
C ARG A 149 7.69 65.75 -40.51
N ASP A 150 9.00 65.54 -40.74
CA ASP A 150 9.84 65.72 -41.95
C ASP A 150 11.00 64.69 -42.09
N ALA A 151 11.70 64.73 -43.25
CA ALA A 151 13.03 64.17 -43.61
C ALA A 151 13.49 62.78 -43.04
N ALA A 152 13.68 61.69 -43.80
CA ALA A 152 14.49 61.43 -45.01
C ALA A 152 16.03 61.45 -44.83
N ARG A 153 16.74 60.36 -45.24
CA ARG A 153 17.74 60.34 -46.34
C ARG A 153 18.47 58.97 -46.54
N GLU A 154 18.55 58.57 -47.81
CA GLU A 154 19.54 57.67 -48.51
C GLU A 154 19.80 56.17 -48.20
N ARG A 155 20.05 55.50 -49.34
CA ARG A 155 20.65 54.19 -49.69
C ARG A 155 21.86 54.57 -50.62
N PRO A 156 22.83 53.71 -51.05
CA PRO A 156 22.84 52.24 -51.01
C PRO A 156 24.24 51.54 -50.86
N ALA A 157 24.22 50.22 -51.10
CA ALA A 157 25.33 49.37 -51.58
C ALA A 157 26.45 48.94 -50.60
N ALA A 158 27.14 47.86 -50.98
CA ALA A 158 28.27 47.23 -50.30
C ALA A 158 29.51 47.25 -51.20
N PRO A 159 30.72 47.00 -50.65
CA PRO A 159 31.40 45.75 -51.01
C PRO A 159 32.25 45.14 -49.87
N ALA A 160 32.89 44.00 -50.15
CA ALA A 160 33.98 43.45 -49.34
C ALA A 160 35.37 43.78 -49.94
N PRO A 161 36.45 43.75 -49.14
CA PRO A 161 37.77 43.37 -49.65
C PRO A 161 38.50 42.35 -48.73
N THR A 162 39.80 42.11 -49.00
CA THR A 162 40.46 40.81 -48.76
C THR A 162 41.94 40.96 -48.34
N ARG A 163 42.54 39.86 -47.80
CA ARG A 163 43.94 39.37 -48.06
C ARG A 163 45.12 39.75 -47.10
N ALA A 164 45.50 38.77 -46.25
CA ALA A 164 46.84 38.14 -46.07
C ALA A 164 48.09 39.03 -45.69
N PRO A 165 49.32 38.49 -45.42
CA PRO A 165 49.81 37.09 -45.50
C PRO A 165 50.77 36.58 -44.38
N ASN A 166 51.30 35.35 -44.57
CA ASN A 166 52.50 34.71 -43.94
C ASN A 166 52.38 34.23 -42.48
N ALA A 167 53.04 33.14 -42.02
CA ALA A 167 53.96 32.17 -42.66
C ALA A 167 53.71 30.71 -42.16
N ALA A 168 54.46 29.73 -42.71
CA ALA A 168 54.21 28.29 -42.52
C ALA A 168 54.92 27.63 -41.30
N ARG A 169 54.35 26.52 -40.77
CA ARG A 169 55.03 25.20 -40.71
C ARG A 169 54.20 24.01 -40.17
N THR A 170 54.29 22.89 -40.89
CA THR A 170 54.29 21.46 -40.45
C THR A 170 53.32 20.89 -39.39
N ALA A 171 52.59 19.86 -39.85
CA ALA A 171 52.33 18.56 -39.19
C ALA A 171 51.28 18.44 -38.06
N ALA A 172 50.65 17.27 -37.99
CA ALA A 172 49.59 16.90 -37.06
C ALA A 172 50.07 15.97 -35.92
N PRO A 173 49.46 16.04 -34.72
CA PRO A 173 49.77 15.11 -33.62
C PRO A 173 48.97 13.80 -33.73
N ARG A 174 49.65 12.67 -33.53
CA ARG A 174 49.04 11.33 -33.38
C ARG A 174 48.43 11.13 -31.97
N ALA A 175 47.58 10.11 -31.86
CA ALA A 175 47.10 9.59 -30.58
C ALA A 175 48.26 9.16 -29.64
N ARG A 176 48.02 9.22 -28.32
CA ARG A 176 48.96 8.80 -27.28
C ARG A 176 48.44 7.56 -26.56
N SER A 177 49.30 6.56 -26.39
CA SER A 177 49.09 5.39 -25.52
C SER A 177 50.06 5.44 -24.33
N PRO A 178 49.60 5.20 -23.09
CA PRO A 178 50.50 4.98 -21.96
C PRO A 178 51.02 3.54 -21.95
N ILE A 179 52.25 3.39 -22.46
CA ILE A 179 53.39 2.74 -21.77
C ILE A 179 53.02 1.73 -20.66
N ILE A 180 53.35 0.46 -20.90
CA ILE A 180 53.49 -0.55 -19.84
C ILE A 180 54.95 -0.54 -19.36
N ILE A 181 55.17 -0.48 -18.05
CA ILE A 181 56.50 -0.52 -17.44
C ILE A 181 56.98 -1.98 -17.37
N SER A 182 58.18 -2.24 -17.87
CA SER A 182 58.84 -3.55 -17.79
C SER A 182 59.96 -3.50 -16.75
N THR A 183 59.89 -4.36 -15.74
CA THR A 183 60.97 -4.61 -14.78
C THR A 183 61.50 -6.04 -14.96
N ARG A 184 62.81 -6.23 -14.81
CA ARG A 184 63.50 -7.51 -15.01
C ARG A 184 64.64 -7.67 -13.98
N ALA A 185 65.03 -8.93 -13.76
CA ALA A 185 66.03 -9.45 -12.83
C ALA A 185 65.45 -9.85 -11.44
N ALA A 186 65.99 -10.87 -10.76
CA ALA A 186 67.26 -11.56 -10.99
C ALA A 186 67.20 -13.11 -11.02
N SER A 187 68.10 -13.64 -11.85
CA SER A 187 68.89 -14.88 -11.79
C SER A 187 68.60 -15.99 -10.75
N ALA A 188 68.55 -17.23 -11.25
CA ALA A 188 69.06 -18.43 -10.59
C ALA A 188 69.77 -19.33 -11.64
N PRO A 189 70.86 -20.05 -11.29
CA PRO A 189 71.70 -20.75 -12.27
C PRO A 189 71.21 -22.17 -12.64
N SER A 190 71.81 -22.72 -13.69
CA SER A 190 71.44 -23.98 -14.35
C SER A 190 72.01 -25.24 -13.68
N THR A 191 71.21 -26.31 -13.65
CA THR A 191 71.71 -27.70 -13.76
C THR A 191 70.83 -28.52 -14.71
N SER A 192 71.48 -29.37 -15.50
CA SER A 192 70.90 -30.51 -16.24
C SER A 192 72.05 -31.48 -16.48
N PRO A 193 71.84 -32.80 -16.31
CA PRO A 193 71.87 -33.62 -17.52
C PRO A 193 70.95 -34.87 -17.48
N ALA A 194 70.98 -35.57 -18.61
CA ALA A 194 70.60 -36.97 -18.84
C ALA A 194 69.08 -37.30 -19.00
N PRO A 195 68.72 -38.22 -19.93
CA PRO A 195 67.34 -38.50 -20.28
C PRO A 195 66.75 -39.70 -19.52
N SER A 196 65.44 -39.65 -19.25
CA SER A 196 64.65 -40.83 -18.91
C SER A 196 63.43 -40.92 -19.83
N THR A 197 63.35 -42.00 -20.61
CA THR A 197 62.18 -42.33 -21.42
C THR A 197 61.06 -42.84 -20.53
N SER A 198 60.21 -41.93 -20.04
CA SER A 198 58.95 -42.28 -19.40
C SER A 198 57.79 -41.99 -20.36
N ALA A 199 56.94 -42.97 -20.59
CA ALA A 199 55.81 -42.82 -21.50
C ALA A 199 54.83 -41.76 -20.97
N ALA A 200 54.35 -40.89 -21.86
CA ALA A 200 53.39 -39.86 -21.50
C ALA A 200 52.05 -40.51 -21.12
N ALA A 201 51.82 -40.67 -19.81
CA ALA A 201 50.50 -41.01 -19.29
C ALA A 201 49.49 -39.94 -19.76
N PRO A 202 48.29 -40.33 -20.25
CA PRO A 202 47.33 -39.37 -20.76
C PRO A 202 46.88 -38.44 -19.63
N THR A 203 47.17 -37.15 -19.78
CA THR A 203 46.72 -36.12 -18.84
C THR A 203 45.20 -36.21 -18.70
N PRO A 204 44.63 -36.39 -17.50
CA PRO A 204 43.18 -36.49 -17.34
C PRO A 204 42.52 -35.23 -17.90
N ALA A 205 41.80 -35.37 -19.02
CA ALA A 205 41.12 -34.27 -19.68
C ALA A 205 40.19 -33.60 -18.66
N GLY A 206 40.47 -32.34 -18.33
CA GLY A 206 40.01 -31.73 -17.09
C GLY A 206 38.51 -31.91 -16.85
N ALA A 207 38.16 -32.35 -15.64
CA ALA A 207 36.78 -32.54 -15.19
C ALA A 207 36.06 -31.18 -15.13
N THR A 208 35.64 -30.70 -16.30
CA THR A 208 34.86 -29.47 -16.47
C THR A 208 33.55 -29.65 -15.73
N THR A 209 33.46 -28.98 -14.58
CA THR A 209 32.34 -29.01 -13.64
C THR A 209 31.01 -28.93 -14.38
N GLY A 210 30.01 -29.71 -13.96
CA GLY A 210 28.75 -29.88 -14.71
C GLY A 210 28.06 -28.56 -15.10
N ILE A 211 28.26 -27.51 -14.29
CA ILE A 211 27.89 -26.11 -14.55
C ILE A 211 28.31 -25.62 -15.94
N ALA A 212 29.52 -25.97 -16.41
CA ALA A 212 29.99 -25.65 -17.75
C ALA A 212 29.17 -26.36 -18.83
N ARG A 213 28.87 -27.66 -18.64
CA ARG A 213 28.07 -28.47 -19.58
C ARG A 213 26.63 -27.96 -19.71
N LEU A 214 26.03 -27.46 -18.62
CA LEU A 214 24.70 -26.83 -18.66
C LEU A 214 24.63 -25.61 -19.59
N ARG A 215 25.71 -24.83 -19.74
CA ARG A 215 25.74 -23.62 -20.58
C ARG A 215 25.59 -23.90 -22.08
N HIS A 216 25.82 -25.15 -22.51
CA HIS A 216 25.71 -25.57 -23.91
C HIS A 216 24.32 -26.13 -24.27
N LEU A 217 23.44 -26.36 -23.29
CA LEU A 217 22.06 -26.77 -23.54
C LEU A 217 21.25 -25.63 -24.17
N PRO A 218 20.20 -25.91 -24.99
CA PRO A 218 19.34 -24.86 -25.52
C PRO A 218 18.58 -24.16 -24.39
N ARG A 219 18.34 -22.84 -24.55
CA ARG A 219 17.69 -21.98 -23.53
C ARG A 219 16.42 -22.57 -22.88
N PRO A 220 15.43 -23.16 -23.58
CA PRO A 220 14.28 -23.77 -22.91
C PRO A 220 14.69 -24.88 -21.93
N THR A 221 15.64 -25.74 -22.30
CA THR A 221 16.15 -26.79 -21.39
C THR A 221 16.93 -26.21 -20.21
N GLN A 222 17.70 -25.12 -20.41
CA GLN A 222 18.33 -24.40 -19.29
C GLN A 222 17.28 -23.84 -18.31
N VAL A 223 16.18 -23.27 -18.82
CA VAL A 223 15.08 -22.76 -18.00
C VAL A 223 14.38 -23.90 -17.26
N VAL A 224 14.00 -24.98 -17.94
CA VAL A 224 13.32 -26.13 -17.29
C VAL A 224 14.20 -26.77 -16.21
N LEU A 225 15.50 -26.99 -16.46
CA LEU A 225 16.42 -27.52 -15.45
C LEU A 225 16.64 -26.53 -14.29
N GLY A 226 16.72 -25.23 -14.56
CA GLY A 226 16.80 -24.19 -13.54
C GLY A 226 15.55 -24.13 -12.66
N SER A 227 14.37 -24.19 -13.26
CA SER A 227 13.09 -24.26 -12.54
C SER A 227 12.95 -25.54 -11.72
N LEU A 228 13.34 -26.70 -12.27
CA LEU A 228 13.30 -27.98 -11.55
C LEU A 228 14.28 -28.00 -10.37
N ALA A 229 15.48 -27.46 -10.54
CA ALA A 229 16.45 -27.31 -9.46
C ALA A 229 15.96 -26.33 -8.37
N LEU A 230 15.33 -25.22 -8.76
CA LEU A 230 14.72 -24.26 -7.82
C LEU A 230 13.55 -24.89 -7.05
N LEU A 231 12.69 -25.67 -7.71
CA LEU A 231 11.60 -26.42 -7.07
C LEU A 231 12.14 -27.48 -6.10
N LEU A 232 13.22 -28.17 -6.45
CA LEU A 232 13.88 -29.12 -5.55
C LEU A 232 14.46 -28.42 -4.31
N VAL A 233 15.14 -27.29 -4.48
CA VAL A 233 15.66 -26.48 -3.36
C VAL A 233 14.52 -25.97 -2.48
N ALA A 234 13.41 -25.52 -3.06
CA ALA A 234 12.22 -25.09 -2.32
C ALA A 234 11.59 -26.27 -1.55
N ALA A 235 11.44 -27.44 -2.17
CA ALA A 235 10.92 -28.64 -1.51
C ALA A 235 11.81 -29.10 -0.34
N VAL A 236 13.14 -29.09 -0.52
CA VAL A 236 14.10 -29.39 0.55
C VAL A 236 14.00 -28.37 1.69
N ALA A 237 13.82 -27.08 1.39
CA ALA A 237 13.61 -26.05 2.41
C ALA A 237 12.31 -26.26 3.20
N VAL A 238 11.19 -26.52 2.52
CA VAL A 238 9.89 -26.84 3.17
C VAL A 238 10.01 -28.08 4.05
N LEU A 239 10.66 -29.15 3.57
CA LEU A 239 10.90 -30.37 4.36
C LEU A 239 11.83 -30.13 5.56
N ALA A 240 12.84 -29.27 5.42
CA ALA A 240 13.73 -28.90 6.53
C ALA A 240 12.99 -28.10 7.61
N VAL A 241 12.13 -27.15 7.24
CA VAL A 241 11.32 -26.39 8.21
C VAL A 241 10.23 -27.27 8.85
N ARG A 242 9.59 -28.17 8.09
CA ARG A 242 8.70 -29.21 8.65
C ARG A 242 9.42 -30.19 9.59
N GLY A 243 10.69 -30.49 9.33
CA GLY A 243 11.55 -31.22 10.27
C GLY A 243 11.79 -30.41 11.54
N LEU A 244 12.05 -29.11 11.41
CA LEU A 244 12.29 -28.20 12.54
C LEU A 244 11.06 -28.05 13.46
N THR A 245 9.83 -28.06 12.93
CA THR A 245 8.61 -28.03 13.76
C THR A 245 8.31 -29.35 14.51
N THR A 246 9.09 -30.42 14.30
CA THR A 246 9.00 -31.63 15.15
C THR A 246 9.71 -31.52 16.50
N TYR A 247 10.62 -30.54 16.65
CA TYR A 247 11.36 -30.35 17.90
C TYR A 247 10.52 -29.60 18.94
N ARG A 248 10.48 -30.12 20.18
CA ARG A 248 9.72 -29.52 21.30
C ARG A 248 9.92 -28.02 21.45
N VAL A 249 11.17 -27.54 21.47
CA VAL A 249 11.49 -26.10 21.60
C VAL A 249 10.80 -25.21 20.56
N VAL A 250 10.52 -25.74 19.36
CA VAL A 250 9.78 -25.01 18.31
C VAL A 250 8.27 -25.12 18.52
N GLN A 251 7.77 -26.24 19.01
CA GLN A 251 6.36 -26.42 19.38
C GLN A 251 5.98 -25.55 20.58
N ASP A 252 6.83 -25.50 21.61
CA ASP A 252 6.68 -24.66 22.79
C ASP A 252 6.71 -23.16 22.40
N PHE A 253 7.59 -22.79 21.45
CA PHE A 253 7.64 -21.43 20.88
C PHE A 253 6.37 -21.07 20.10
N LEU A 254 5.88 -21.95 19.22
CA LEU A 254 4.65 -21.74 18.44
C LEU A 254 3.39 -21.71 19.32
N GLN A 255 3.37 -22.42 20.46
CA GLN A 255 2.31 -22.32 21.46
C GLN A 255 2.37 -21.00 22.25
N THR A 256 3.58 -20.51 22.55
CA THR A 256 3.79 -19.22 23.24
C THR A 256 3.47 -18.03 22.32
N TYR A 257 3.72 -18.18 21.02
CA TYR A 257 3.56 -17.14 20.00
C TYR A 257 2.76 -17.71 18.81
N PRO A 258 1.42 -17.65 18.83
CA PRO A 258 0.56 -18.30 17.84
C PRO A 258 0.57 -17.66 16.43
N GLY A 259 1.27 -16.54 16.24
CA GLY A 259 1.34 -15.80 14.96
C GLY A 259 0.74 -14.40 15.01
N GLU A 260 -0.01 -14.08 16.07
CA GLU A 260 -0.66 -12.80 16.29
C GLU A 260 -0.71 -12.40 17.77
N TYR A 261 -1.25 -11.22 18.06
CA TYR A 261 -1.60 -10.75 19.40
C TYR A 261 -2.84 -9.85 19.28
N PRO A 262 -3.71 -9.78 20.30
CA PRO A 262 -4.94 -9.01 20.22
C PRO A 262 -4.66 -7.51 20.07
N LEU A 263 -5.49 -6.85 19.26
CA LEU A 263 -5.59 -5.38 19.22
C LEU A 263 -6.37 -4.88 20.44
N PRO A 264 -6.20 -3.60 20.84
CA PRO A 264 -7.05 -2.99 21.86
C PRO A 264 -8.52 -2.97 21.45
N ASP A 265 -9.44 -3.15 22.41
CA ASP A 265 -10.90 -3.18 22.18
C ASP A 265 -11.48 -1.87 21.58
N THR A 266 -10.68 -0.81 21.52
CA THR A 266 -11.00 0.45 20.82
C THR A 266 -10.92 0.35 19.30
N VAL A 267 -10.41 -0.75 18.75
CA VAL A 267 -10.35 -1.00 17.30
C VAL A 267 -11.56 -1.85 16.89
N GLU A 268 -12.51 -1.24 16.19
CA GLU A 268 -13.67 -1.96 15.66
C GLU A 268 -13.25 -3.08 14.69
N SER A 269 -13.98 -4.20 14.72
CA SER A 269 -13.77 -5.33 13.82
C SER A 269 -14.29 -5.03 12.41
N GLY A 270 -13.63 -5.60 11.40
CA GLY A 270 -13.89 -5.37 10.00
C GLY A 270 -13.14 -4.21 9.37
N PHE A 271 -13.56 -3.86 8.17
CA PHE A 271 -12.94 -2.84 7.34
C PHE A 271 -14.01 -1.87 6.81
N PRO A 272 -14.03 -0.59 7.22
CA PRO A 272 -14.90 0.40 6.62
C PRO A 272 -14.56 0.56 5.13
N ALA A 273 -15.59 0.76 4.30
CA ALA A 273 -15.49 0.78 2.83
C ALA A 273 -14.45 1.77 2.26
N TRP A 274 -13.99 2.77 3.03
CA TRP A 274 -12.91 3.65 2.62
C TRP A 274 -11.54 2.96 2.50
N ILE A 275 -11.28 1.91 3.29
CA ILE A 275 -10.06 1.09 3.15
C ILE A 275 -10.06 0.36 1.80
N GLY A 276 -11.22 -0.15 1.36
CA GLY A 276 -11.36 -0.84 0.08
C GLY A 276 -11.11 0.06 -1.13
N TRP A 277 -11.69 1.27 -1.16
CA TRP A 277 -11.41 2.19 -2.27
C TRP A 277 -10.00 2.80 -2.20
N GLN A 278 -9.43 2.98 -1.00
CA GLN A 278 -8.02 3.35 -0.83
C GLN A 278 -7.07 2.27 -1.36
N HIS A 279 -7.34 1.00 -1.05
CA HIS A 279 -6.58 -0.13 -1.56
C HIS A 279 -6.64 -0.20 -3.09
N PHE A 280 -7.83 -0.05 -3.69
CA PHE A 280 -7.98 0.02 -5.14
C PHE A 280 -7.20 1.19 -5.77
N LEU A 281 -7.34 2.42 -5.26
CA LEU A 281 -6.63 3.58 -5.81
C LEU A 281 -5.11 3.42 -5.69
N ASN A 282 -4.61 2.91 -4.56
CA ASN A 282 -3.19 2.62 -4.38
C ASN A 282 -2.69 1.56 -5.39
N ALA A 283 -3.43 0.46 -5.59
CA ALA A 283 -3.11 -0.58 -6.57
C ALA A 283 -3.12 -0.03 -8.01
N PHE A 284 -4.14 0.75 -8.36
CA PHE A 284 -4.28 1.42 -9.66
C PHE A 284 -3.11 2.36 -9.95
N PHE A 285 -2.74 3.22 -9.00
CA PHE A 285 -1.61 4.13 -9.17
C PHE A 285 -0.28 3.39 -9.21
N ILE A 286 0.00 2.46 -8.30
CA ILE A 286 1.33 1.82 -8.22
C ILE A 286 1.65 0.99 -9.48
N VAL A 287 0.65 0.33 -10.09
CA VAL A 287 0.80 -0.37 -11.38
C VAL A 287 1.21 0.58 -12.51
N LEU A 288 0.62 1.78 -12.56
CA LEU A 288 0.94 2.79 -13.56
C LEU A 288 2.29 3.49 -13.26
N ILE A 289 2.63 3.71 -11.98
CA ILE A 289 3.89 4.30 -11.51
C ILE A 289 5.06 3.37 -11.79
N ILE A 290 4.99 2.08 -11.45
CA ILE A 290 6.04 1.09 -11.74
C ILE A 290 6.30 1.01 -13.24
N ARG A 291 5.25 0.94 -14.07
CA ARG A 291 5.37 0.89 -15.53
C ARG A 291 5.99 2.16 -16.11
N SER A 292 5.53 3.34 -15.68
CA SER A 292 6.05 4.63 -16.17
C SER A 292 7.47 4.91 -15.69
N GLY A 293 7.83 4.51 -14.46
CA GLY A 293 9.19 4.57 -13.93
C GLY A 293 10.15 3.64 -14.70
N TRP A 294 9.70 2.43 -15.04
CA TRP A 294 10.46 1.53 -15.92
C TRP A 294 10.65 2.11 -17.33
N GLN A 295 9.62 2.74 -17.90
CA GLN A 295 9.73 3.47 -19.17
C GLN A 295 10.74 4.62 -19.07
N VAL A 296 10.67 5.47 -18.04
CA VAL A 296 11.62 6.57 -17.80
C VAL A 296 13.07 6.05 -17.63
N ARG A 297 13.26 4.87 -17.03
CA ARG A 297 14.58 4.23 -16.87
C ARG A 297 15.14 3.63 -18.17
N THR A 298 14.28 3.22 -19.11
CA THR A 298 14.68 2.47 -20.32
C THR A 298 14.53 3.27 -21.63
N GLU A 299 13.84 4.40 -21.62
CA GLU A 299 13.62 5.29 -22.77
C GLU A 299 14.92 5.95 -23.25
N LYS A 300 15.50 5.40 -24.33
CA LYS A 300 16.69 5.99 -24.98
C LYS A 300 16.37 7.17 -25.92
N ARG A 301 15.13 7.26 -26.41
CA ARG A 301 14.69 8.28 -27.39
C ARG A 301 13.23 8.68 -27.13
N PRO A 302 12.97 9.80 -26.44
CA PRO A 302 11.61 10.30 -26.26
C PRO A 302 10.89 10.55 -27.58
N SER A 303 9.63 10.09 -27.66
CA SER A 303 8.69 10.28 -28.77
C SER A 303 8.04 11.66 -28.75
N ALA A 304 7.83 12.22 -27.56
CA ALA A 304 7.32 13.57 -27.36
C ALA A 304 7.94 14.21 -26.09
N PHE A 305 7.99 15.54 -26.09
CA PHE A 305 8.45 16.36 -24.98
C PHE A 305 7.33 17.27 -24.47
N TRP A 306 7.34 17.58 -23.19
CA TRP A 306 6.40 18.50 -22.54
C TRP A 306 7.13 19.69 -21.91
N THR A 307 6.48 20.85 -21.91
CA THR A 307 6.94 22.10 -21.27
C THR A 307 5.81 22.78 -20.51
N ALA A 308 5.97 22.98 -19.20
CA ALA A 308 4.96 23.60 -18.36
C ALA A 308 4.56 25.01 -18.85
N ARG A 309 3.26 25.31 -18.90
CA ARG A 309 2.77 26.65 -19.25
C ARG A 309 3.21 27.71 -18.23
N TRP A 310 3.15 27.39 -16.93
CA TRP A 310 3.44 28.29 -15.81
C TRP A 310 4.93 28.38 -15.40
N ALA A 311 5.83 27.54 -15.92
CA ALA A 311 7.23 27.56 -15.45
C ALA A 311 7.98 28.80 -15.96
N LYS A 312 8.59 29.55 -15.03
CA LYS A 312 9.47 30.70 -15.28
C LYS A 312 10.68 30.35 -16.17
N THR A 313 11.13 29.10 -16.14
CA THR A 313 12.15 28.57 -17.06
C THR A 313 11.53 27.44 -17.89
N LYS A 314 11.56 27.56 -19.22
CA LYS A 314 10.93 26.61 -20.17
C LYS A 314 11.76 25.32 -20.35
N ARG A 315 11.93 24.56 -19.26
CA ARG A 315 12.58 23.23 -19.27
C ARG A 315 11.69 22.21 -20.00
N ARG A 316 12.25 21.50 -20.99
CA ARG A 316 11.61 20.33 -21.62
C ARG A 316 11.87 19.06 -20.78
N ILE A 317 10.88 18.17 -20.70
CA ILE A 317 11.01 16.79 -20.17
C ILE A 317 10.34 15.81 -21.14
N SER A 318 10.63 14.50 -21.07
CA SER A 318 9.90 13.52 -21.89
C SER A 318 8.45 13.38 -21.42
N LEU A 319 7.55 12.97 -22.32
CA LEU A 319 6.15 12.75 -21.99
C LEU A 319 5.97 11.65 -20.92
N ASN A 320 6.83 10.62 -20.93
CA ASN A 320 6.83 9.56 -19.91
C ASN A 320 7.26 10.08 -18.53
N LEU A 321 8.26 10.97 -18.47
CA LEU A 321 8.66 11.61 -17.20
C LEU A 321 7.59 12.58 -16.68
N TRP A 322 6.87 13.27 -17.57
CA TRP A 322 5.70 14.05 -17.17
C TRP A 322 4.59 13.15 -16.60
N PHE A 323 4.28 12.03 -17.28
CA PHE A 323 3.21 11.12 -16.88
C PHE A 323 3.52 10.43 -15.54
N HIS A 324 4.76 9.98 -15.35
CA HIS A 324 5.24 9.45 -14.06
C HIS A 324 5.05 10.49 -12.94
N GLN A 325 5.59 11.71 -13.11
CA GLN A 325 5.46 12.76 -12.09
C GLN A 325 3.99 13.20 -11.85
N ALA A 326 3.11 13.07 -12.84
CA ALA A 326 1.68 13.33 -12.67
C ALA A 326 0.98 12.24 -11.84
N LEU A 327 1.31 10.96 -12.08
CA LEU A 327 0.83 9.85 -11.26
C LEU A 327 1.37 9.92 -9.82
N ASP A 328 2.66 10.27 -9.65
CA ASP A 328 3.28 10.44 -8.33
C ASP A 328 2.52 11.47 -7.48
N VAL A 329 2.11 12.59 -8.07
CA VAL A 329 1.34 13.64 -7.37
C VAL A 329 -0.06 13.16 -6.98
N LEU A 330 -0.75 12.41 -7.84
CA LEU A 330 -2.07 11.83 -7.52
C LEU A 330 -1.97 10.74 -6.43
N TRP A 331 -0.92 9.91 -6.49
CA TRP A 331 -0.65 8.88 -5.50
C TRP A 331 -0.25 9.47 -4.14
N LEU A 332 0.55 10.53 -4.12
CA LEU A 332 0.88 11.27 -2.89
C LEU A 332 -0.36 11.94 -2.29
N LEU A 333 -1.24 12.53 -3.10
CA LEU A 333 -2.52 13.06 -2.63
C LEU A 333 -3.40 11.96 -2.03
N ASN A 334 -3.50 10.81 -2.71
CA ASN A 334 -4.22 9.64 -2.20
C ASN A 334 -3.63 9.14 -0.87
N GLY A 335 -2.29 9.08 -0.76
CA GLY A 335 -1.57 8.73 0.45
C GLY A 335 -1.79 9.71 1.61
N VAL A 336 -1.86 11.01 1.36
CA VAL A 336 -2.23 12.01 2.38
C VAL A 336 -3.67 11.78 2.86
N VAL A 337 -4.62 11.54 1.96
CA VAL A 337 -6.00 11.21 2.35
C VAL A 337 -6.06 9.89 3.15
N PHE A 338 -5.29 8.88 2.77
CA PHE A 338 -5.17 7.61 3.52
C PHE A 338 -4.64 7.84 4.94
N VAL A 339 -3.54 8.59 5.07
CA VAL A 339 -2.93 8.92 6.38
C VAL A 339 -3.89 9.72 7.26
N VAL A 340 -4.62 10.70 6.71
CA VAL A 340 -5.63 11.44 7.47
C VAL A 340 -6.76 10.51 7.94
N LEU A 341 -7.32 9.69 7.06
CA LEU A 341 -8.41 8.77 7.41
C LEU A 341 -7.98 7.71 8.43
N ILE A 342 -6.80 7.10 8.28
CA ILE A 342 -6.37 5.99 9.13
C ILE A 342 -6.02 6.44 10.56
N PHE A 343 -5.53 7.68 10.74
CA PHE A 343 -5.38 8.28 12.06
C PHE A 343 -6.72 8.77 12.64
N ALA A 344 -7.54 9.48 11.85
CA ALA A 344 -8.84 10.01 12.32
C ALA A 344 -9.86 8.92 12.72
N THR A 345 -9.72 7.70 12.20
CA THR A 345 -10.60 6.55 12.49
C THR A 345 -9.96 5.50 13.41
N GLY A 346 -8.80 5.77 14.01
CA GLY A 346 -8.10 4.83 14.91
C GLY A 346 -7.51 3.58 14.24
N HIS A 347 -7.82 3.32 12.96
CA HIS A 347 -7.42 2.12 12.22
C HIS A 347 -5.90 1.96 12.05
N TRP A 348 -5.11 2.99 12.36
CA TRP A 348 -3.64 2.93 12.33
C TRP A 348 -3.07 1.88 13.28
N LEU A 349 -3.80 1.56 14.37
CA LEU A 349 -3.47 0.48 15.32
C LEU A 349 -3.41 -0.90 14.64
N ARG A 350 -4.13 -1.14 13.54
CA ARG A 350 -4.01 -2.38 12.75
C ARG A 350 -2.65 -2.49 12.04
N LEU A 351 -2.00 -1.36 11.72
CA LEU A 351 -0.75 -1.33 10.96
C LEU A 351 0.50 -1.10 11.81
N VAL A 352 0.43 -0.24 12.82
CA VAL A 352 1.58 0.08 13.68
C VAL A 352 1.62 -0.93 14.84
N PRO A 353 2.70 -1.72 15.00
CA PRO A 353 2.78 -2.68 16.09
C PRO A 353 2.73 -1.99 17.46
N SER A 354 1.82 -2.43 18.33
CA SER A 354 1.64 -1.89 19.69
C SER A 354 2.33 -2.74 20.77
N SER A 355 2.88 -3.91 20.40
CA SER A 355 3.59 -4.81 21.32
C SER A 355 4.86 -5.39 20.69
N TRP A 356 5.91 -5.55 21.49
CA TRP A 356 7.13 -6.27 21.11
C TRP A 356 6.89 -7.75 20.78
N ALA A 357 5.75 -8.31 21.20
CA ALA A 357 5.30 -9.65 20.81
C ALA A 357 5.09 -9.80 19.28
N VAL A 358 5.04 -8.71 18.51
CA VAL A 358 4.98 -8.75 17.04
C VAL A 358 6.17 -9.50 16.43
N PHE A 359 7.38 -9.39 17.00
CA PHE A 359 8.58 -9.99 16.40
C PHE A 359 8.60 -11.53 16.50
N PRO A 360 8.43 -12.16 17.68
CA PRO A 360 8.36 -13.62 17.75
C PRO A 360 7.11 -14.18 17.04
N ASN A 361 5.95 -13.52 17.12
CA ASN A 361 4.76 -13.93 16.36
C ASN A 361 4.98 -13.86 14.84
N ALA A 362 5.73 -12.87 14.32
CA ALA A 362 6.07 -12.81 12.90
C ALA A 362 7.01 -13.94 12.48
N VAL A 363 7.86 -14.45 13.38
CA VAL A 363 8.66 -15.66 13.16
C VAL A 363 7.76 -16.90 13.12
N SER A 364 6.78 -17.03 14.02
CA SER A 364 5.79 -18.12 13.99
C SER A 364 4.99 -18.13 12.68
N ALA A 365 4.44 -16.98 12.27
CA ALA A 365 3.73 -16.83 11.01
C ALA A 365 4.64 -17.19 9.81
N LEU A 366 5.90 -16.73 9.82
CA LEU A 366 6.88 -17.09 8.79
C LEU A 366 7.17 -18.61 8.74
N ILE A 367 7.26 -19.27 9.90
CA ILE A 367 7.41 -20.74 9.97
C ILE A 367 6.22 -21.43 9.30
N HIS A 368 4.98 -21.05 9.62
CA HIS A 368 3.77 -21.60 8.98
C HIS A 368 3.72 -21.35 7.47
N TYR A 369 4.12 -20.16 7.00
CA TYR A 369 4.26 -19.88 5.57
C TYR A 369 5.36 -20.73 4.90
N LEU A 370 6.43 -21.09 5.62
CA LEU A 370 7.53 -21.93 5.12
C LEU A 370 7.24 -23.43 5.21
N THR A 371 6.38 -23.90 6.12
CA THR A 371 5.88 -25.28 6.12
C THR A 371 4.76 -25.50 5.09
N LEU A 372 4.25 -24.45 4.45
CA LEU A 372 3.04 -24.46 3.61
C LEU A 372 1.77 -24.83 4.40
N GLU A 373 1.78 -24.61 5.71
CA GLU A 373 0.63 -24.78 6.60
C GLU A 373 -0.01 -23.40 6.81
N TRP A 374 -0.62 -22.91 5.74
CA TRP A 374 -1.09 -21.52 5.61
C TRP A 374 -1.93 -21.07 6.83
N PRO A 375 -1.53 -20.00 7.54
CA PRO A 375 -2.38 -19.39 8.57
C PRO A 375 -3.74 -19.00 7.99
N THR A 376 -4.81 -19.47 8.62
CA THR A 376 -6.18 -19.03 8.31
C THR A 376 -6.44 -17.71 9.01
N ASP A 377 -5.89 -16.63 8.45
CA ASP A 377 -5.92 -15.29 9.05
C ASP A 377 -7.35 -14.84 9.38
N ASN A 378 -7.55 -14.45 10.63
CA ASN A 378 -8.70 -13.71 11.13
C ASN A 378 -8.64 -12.21 10.74
N GLY A 379 -8.20 -11.92 9.50
CA GLY A 379 -7.91 -10.58 8.96
C GLY A 379 -8.95 -9.51 9.25
N TRP A 380 -10.22 -9.92 9.35
CA TRP A 380 -11.35 -9.10 9.78
C TRP A 380 -11.10 -8.40 11.14
N VAL A 381 -10.56 -9.11 12.12
CA VAL A 381 -10.25 -8.62 13.46
C VAL A 381 -8.79 -8.16 13.52
N THR A 382 -7.85 -9.05 13.20
CA THR A 382 -6.40 -8.89 13.38
C THR A 382 -5.64 -9.38 12.15
N TYR A 383 -4.51 -8.75 11.86
CA TYR A 383 -3.53 -9.31 10.93
C TYR A 383 -2.51 -10.13 11.71
N ASN A 384 -2.04 -11.25 11.14
CA ASN A 384 -0.86 -11.91 11.70
C ASN A 384 0.34 -10.94 11.71
N SER A 385 1.27 -11.16 12.64
CA SER A 385 2.34 -10.20 12.91
C SER A 385 3.33 -10.03 11.75
N LEU A 386 3.48 -11.03 10.87
CA LEU A 386 4.30 -10.89 9.67
C LEU A 386 3.62 -9.96 8.64
N GLN A 387 2.31 -10.10 8.45
CA GLN A 387 1.52 -9.17 7.64
C GLN A 387 1.55 -7.75 8.23
N GLN A 388 1.34 -7.59 9.54
CA GLN A 388 1.40 -6.28 10.19
C GLN A 388 2.75 -5.58 9.95
N LEU A 389 3.87 -6.28 10.17
CA LEU A 389 5.20 -5.73 9.90
C LEU A 389 5.40 -5.37 8.41
N MET A 390 4.93 -6.22 7.48
CA MET A 390 5.03 -5.92 6.05
C MET A 390 4.18 -4.71 5.64
N TYR A 391 2.96 -4.57 6.16
CA TYR A 391 2.11 -3.41 5.91
C TYR A 391 2.67 -2.14 6.55
N PHE A 392 3.25 -2.23 7.76
CA PHE A 392 3.99 -1.13 8.38
C PHE A 392 5.16 -0.66 7.50
N ILE A 393 5.99 -1.59 7.04
CA ILE A 393 7.13 -1.29 6.15
C ILE A 393 6.64 -0.66 4.84
N VAL A 394 5.59 -1.20 4.22
CA VAL A 394 5.03 -0.66 2.96
C VAL A 394 4.50 0.76 3.13
N VAL A 395 3.70 1.02 4.17
CA VAL A 395 2.99 2.29 4.39
C VAL A 395 3.89 3.38 5.01
N PHE A 396 4.68 3.04 6.03
CA PHE A 396 5.43 4.03 6.82
C PHE A 396 6.93 4.10 6.51
N VAL A 397 7.48 3.16 5.73
CA VAL A 397 8.90 3.17 5.33
C VAL A 397 9.07 3.29 3.81
N ALA A 398 8.60 2.31 3.05
CA ALA A 398 8.83 2.22 1.60
C ALA A 398 8.10 3.33 0.83
N ALA A 399 6.84 3.63 1.15
CA ALA A 399 6.09 4.71 0.49
C ALA A 399 6.69 6.11 0.77
N PRO A 400 7.00 6.50 2.03
CA PRO A 400 7.74 7.74 2.30
C PRO A 400 9.13 7.78 1.65
N LEU A 401 9.85 6.66 1.59
CA LEU A 401 11.17 6.60 0.95
C LEU A 401 11.08 6.79 -0.58
N ALA A 402 10.06 6.21 -1.22
CA ALA A 402 9.74 6.46 -2.63
C ALA A 402 9.36 7.94 -2.87
N ALA A 403 8.55 8.53 -1.99
CA ALA A 403 8.16 9.93 -2.05
C ALA A 403 9.37 10.88 -1.95
N LEU A 404 10.20 10.71 -0.92
CA LEU A 404 11.38 11.53 -0.67
C LEU A 404 12.41 11.44 -1.81
N THR A 405 12.63 10.25 -2.35
CA THR A 405 13.54 10.03 -3.49
C THR A 405 12.96 10.55 -4.81
N GLY A 406 11.66 10.39 -5.05
CA GLY A 406 10.95 10.96 -6.21
C GLY A 406 10.98 12.49 -6.22
N VAL A 407 10.60 13.12 -5.10
CA VAL A 407 10.67 14.58 -4.91
C VAL A 407 12.08 15.12 -5.15
N ARG A 408 13.12 14.39 -4.69
CA ARG A 408 14.53 14.75 -4.89
C ARG A 408 14.99 14.71 -6.35
N MET A 409 14.39 13.85 -7.18
CA MET A 409 14.64 13.74 -8.62
C MET A 409 13.73 14.64 -9.47
N SER A 410 12.63 15.14 -8.89
CA SER A 410 11.59 15.91 -9.57
C SER A 410 12.04 17.25 -10.17
N GLY A 411 11.16 17.88 -10.94
CA GLY A 411 11.35 19.27 -11.39
C GLY A 411 11.26 20.35 -10.30
N ILE A 412 10.81 20.00 -9.09
CA ILE A 412 10.47 20.96 -8.01
C ILE A 412 11.67 21.23 -7.09
N TRP A 413 12.62 20.28 -7.00
CA TRP A 413 13.75 20.37 -6.06
C TRP A 413 14.64 21.61 -6.28
N PRO A 414 14.99 22.38 -5.22
CA PRO A 414 15.69 23.65 -5.35
C PRO A 414 17.17 23.47 -5.73
N LYS A 415 17.47 23.68 -7.02
CA LYS A 415 18.84 23.55 -7.57
C LYS A 415 19.88 24.54 -7.04
N ARG A 416 19.47 25.68 -6.49
CA ARG A 416 20.39 26.74 -6.03
C ARG A 416 20.86 26.56 -4.57
N THR A 417 20.30 25.61 -3.83
CA THR A 417 20.58 25.42 -2.41
C THR A 417 21.75 24.45 -2.20
N THR A 418 22.99 24.94 -2.26
CA THR A 418 24.21 24.09 -2.25
C THR A 418 24.28 23.15 -1.04
N ARG A 419 24.03 23.66 0.19
CA ARG A 419 24.03 22.84 1.42
C ARG A 419 23.07 21.65 1.34
N LEU A 420 21.84 21.88 0.89
CA LEU A 420 20.80 20.84 0.76
C LEU A 420 21.12 19.82 -0.35
N ASN A 421 21.72 20.27 -1.46
CA ASN A 421 22.13 19.37 -2.54
C ASN A 421 23.38 18.54 -2.20
N ALA A 422 24.24 19.02 -1.31
CA ALA A 422 25.35 18.25 -0.75
C ALA A 422 24.89 17.25 0.32
N ALA A 423 24.00 17.66 1.22
CA ALA A 423 23.43 16.78 2.25
C ALA A 423 22.61 15.62 1.68
N TYR A 424 21.94 15.84 0.53
CA TYR A 424 21.22 14.78 -0.19
C TYR A 424 21.58 14.79 -1.68
N PRO A 425 22.57 13.98 -2.12
CA PRO A 425 22.90 13.82 -3.55
C PRO A 425 21.79 13.13 -4.34
N ILE A 426 21.67 13.46 -5.63
CA ILE A 426 20.66 12.83 -6.52
C ILE A 426 21.08 11.41 -6.94
N GLU A 427 22.37 11.10 -6.83
CA GLU A 427 22.98 9.78 -7.00
C GLU A 427 22.45 8.82 -5.93
N VAL A 428 22.44 9.25 -4.66
CA VAL A 428 21.87 8.50 -3.53
C VAL A 428 20.37 8.31 -3.72
N ALA A 429 19.64 9.35 -4.13
CA ALA A 429 18.20 9.23 -4.41
C ALA A 429 17.91 8.19 -5.51
N ARG A 430 18.68 8.17 -6.60
CA ARG A 430 18.59 7.16 -7.67
C ARG A 430 18.97 5.76 -7.21
N ALA A 431 19.98 5.64 -6.36
CA ALA A 431 20.44 4.37 -5.80
C ALA A 431 19.41 3.73 -4.86
N ILE A 432 18.58 4.53 -4.17
CA ILE A 432 17.52 4.06 -3.29
C ILE A 432 16.20 3.82 -4.05
N HIS A 433 15.78 4.76 -4.90
CA HIS A 433 14.44 4.72 -5.52
C HIS A 433 14.20 3.47 -6.37
N PHE A 434 15.22 3.00 -7.10
CA PHE A 434 15.08 1.83 -7.96
C PHE A 434 14.94 0.51 -7.17
N PRO A 435 15.77 0.21 -6.14
CA PRO A 435 15.49 -0.85 -5.18
C PRO A 435 14.12 -0.75 -4.50
N VAL A 436 13.64 0.45 -4.14
CA VAL A 436 12.29 0.61 -3.56
C VAL A 436 11.19 0.24 -4.56
N MET A 437 11.33 0.62 -5.85
CA MET A 437 10.43 0.16 -6.92
C MET A 437 10.45 -1.37 -7.07
N LEU A 438 11.62 -2.01 -6.97
CA LEU A 438 11.74 -3.48 -7.00
C LEU A 438 11.14 -4.15 -5.75
N PHE A 439 11.29 -3.54 -4.57
CA PHE A 439 10.63 -3.97 -3.34
C PHE A 439 9.10 -3.96 -3.48
N PHE A 440 8.52 -2.89 -4.04
CA PHE A 440 7.07 -2.88 -4.32
C PHE A 440 6.65 -3.97 -5.29
N VAL A 441 7.41 -4.23 -6.36
CA VAL A 441 7.12 -5.34 -7.29
C VAL A 441 7.15 -6.70 -6.57
N GLY A 442 8.17 -6.95 -5.75
CA GLY A 442 8.28 -8.18 -4.96
C GLY A 442 7.14 -8.34 -3.94
N PHE A 443 6.84 -7.26 -3.20
CA PHE A 443 5.72 -7.22 -2.26
C PHE A 443 4.39 -7.51 -2.95
N ILE A 444 4.09 -6.85 -4.07
CA ILE A 444 2.84 -7.06 -4.82
C ILE A 444 2.70 -8.52 -5.26
N ILE A 445 3.78 -9.13 -5.77
CA ILE A 445 3.76 -10.55 -6.20
C ILE A 445 3.46 -11.48 -5.03
N VAL A 446 4.15 -11.31 -3.89
CA VAL A 446 3.97 -12.17 -2.71
C VAL A 446 2.59 -11.92 -2.07
N HIS A 447 2.19 -10.67 -1.87
CA HIS A 447 0.91 -10.30 -1.28
C HIS A 447 -0.27 -10.84 -2.10
N VAL A 448 -0.27 -10.65 -3.42
CA VAL A 448 -1.34 -11.19 -4.29
C VAL A 448 -1.34 -12.71 -4.29
N ALA A 449 -0.17 -13.37 -4.30
CA ALA A 449 -0.11 -14.83 -4.21
C ALA A 449 -0.70 -15.36 -2.89
N LEU A 450 -0.37 -14.73 -1.76
CA LEU A 450 -0.93 -15.08 -0.45
C LEU A 450 -2.45 -14.83 -0.39
N VAL A 451 -2.94 -13.69 -0.90
CA VAL A 451 -4.38 -13.37 -0.98
C VAL A 451 -5.17 -14.49 -1.65
N PHE A 452 -4.65 -15.09 -2.73
CA PHE A 452 -5.31 -16.23 -3.38
C PHE A 452 -5.07 -17.57 -2.65
N ALA A 453 -3.92 -17.78 -2.03
CA ALA A 453 -3.58 -19.02 -1.33
C ALA A 453 -4.27 -19.21 0.03
N THR A 454 -4.47 -18.14 0.82
CA THR A 454 -4.99 -18.23 2.21
C THR A 454 -6.52 -18.10 2.34
N GLY A 455 -7.27 -18.14 1.22
CA GLY A 455 -8.74 -18.09 1.23
C GLY A 455 -9.33 -17.00 0.34
N ALA A 456 -9.01 -17.04 -0.96
CA ALA A 456 -9.34 -16.02 -1.97
C ALA A 456 -10.67 -15.28 -1.79
N LEU A 457 -11.81 -15.98 -1.67
CA LEU A 457 -13.12 -15.33 -1.58
C LEU A 457 -13.28 -14.50 -0.30
N ARG A 458 -12.84 -15.00 0.87
CA ARG A 458 -12.92 -14.28 2.14
C ARG A 458 -12.00 -13.06 2.14
N ASN A 459 -10.75 -13.24 1.69
CA ASN A 459 -9.77 -12.16 1.55
C ASN A 459 -10.27 -11.04 0.60
N LEU A 460 -10.91 -11.41 -0.52
CA LEU A 460 -11.48 -10.44 -1.45
C LEU A 460 -12.74 -9.77 -0.88
N ASN A 461 -13.54 -10.44 -0.05
CA ASN A 461 -14.69 -9.82 0.64
C ASN A 461 -14.25 -8.88 1.77
N HIS A 462 -13.14 -9.16 2.46
CA HIS A 462 -12.51 -8.20 3.38
C HIS A 462 -12.10 -6.91 2.65
N MET A 463 -11.34 -7.04 1.55
CA MET A 463 -10.76 -5.89 0.84
C MET A 463 -11.74 -5.12 -0.05
N TYR A 464 -12.65 -5.80 -0.74
CA TYR A 464 -13.55 -5.21 -1.74
C TYR A 464 -15.04 -5.31 -1.38
N GLY A 465 -15.43 -6.30 -0.57
CA GLY A 465 -16.81 -6.54 -0.15
C GLY A 465 -17.21 -5.84 1.16
N SER A 466 -16.26 -5.34 1.94
CA SER A 466 -16.51 -4.81 3.30
C SER A 466 -17.24 -5.81 4.21
N SER A 467 -16.93 -7.11 4.07
CA SER A 467 -17.68 -8.21 4.72
C SER A 467 -16.79 -9.43 5.00
N ASP A 468 -17.02 -10.12 6.12
CA ASP A 468 -16.35 -11.38 6.49
C ASP A 468 -16.99 -12.64 5.84
N GLU A 469 -18.17 -12.49 5.23
CA GLU A 469 -18.94 -13.57 4.63
C GLU A 469 -18.24 -14.21 3.43
N VAL A 470 -18.39 -15.52 3.23
CA VAL A 470 -17.81 -16.24 2.08
C VAL A 470 -18.80 -16.25 0.90
N ASN A 471 -18.82 -15.14 0.16
CA ASN A 471 -19.65 -14.95 -1.03
C ASN A 471 -18.83 -14.41 -2.23
N TRP A 472 -19.49 -14.08 -3.34
CA TRP A 472 -18.85 -13.66 -4.60
C TRP A 472 -18.78 -12.13 -4.82
N ILE A 473 -19.27 -11.31 -3.90
CA ILE A 473 -19.42 -9.85 -4.10
C ILE A 473 -18.05 -9.16 -4.24
N GLY A 474 -17.14 -9.39 -3.30
CA GLY A 474 -15.78 -8.84 -3.33
C GLY A 474 -14.97 -9.34 -4.52
N PHE A 475 -15.19 -10.59 -4.96
CA PHE A 475 -14.59 -11.12 -6.19
C PHE A 475 -15.09 -10.36 -7.44
N GLY A 476 -16.40 -10.10 -7.55
CA GLY A 476 -16.98 -9.33 -8.66
C GLY A 476 -16.46 -7.90 -8.72
N ILE A 477 -16.35 -7.23 -7.55
CA ILE A 477 -15.80 -5.88 -7.44
C ILE A 477 -14.29 -5.88 -7.77
N PHE A 478 -13.52 -6.87 -7.28
CA PHE A 478 -12.12 -7.06 -7.66
C PHE A 478 -11.94 -7.25 -9.17
N PHE A 479 -12.78 -8.07 -9.82
CA PHE A 479 -12.71 -8.28 -11.26
C PHE A 479 -13.00 -6.99 -12.04
N ALA A 480 -14.00 -6.20 -11.62
CA ALA A 480 -14.26 -4.88 -12.20
C ALA A 480 -13.07 -3.91 -11.99
N SER A 481 -12.46 -3.92 -10.81
CA SER A 481 -11.25 -3.12 -10.49
C SER A 481 -10.07 -3.50 -11.39
N LEU A 482 -9.86 -4.80 -11.62
CA LEU A 482 -8.85 -5.34 -12.52
C LEU A 482 -9.09 -4.92 -13.98
N VAL A 483 -10.33 -4.98 -14.45
CA VAL A 483 -10.70 -4.50 -15.80
C VAL A 483 -10.40 -3.00 -15.96
N VAL A 484 -10.71 -2.16 -14.97
CA VAL A 484 -10.38 -0.72 -15.00
C VAL A 484 -8.87 -0.48 -15.00
N MET A 485 -8.09 -1.23 -14.21
CA MET A 485 -6.62 -1.14 -14.20
C MET A 485 -6.03 -1.56 -15.56
N VAL A 486 -6.47 -2.69 -16.13
CA VAL A 486 -5.99 -3.20 -17.42
C VAL A 486 -6.37 -2.26 -18.57
N ALA A 487 -7.63 -1.79 -18.61
CA ALA A 487 -8.08 -0.83 -19.61
C ALA A 487 -7.26 0.47 -19.55
N THR A 488 -7.02 1.00 -18.35
CA THR A 488 -6.21 2.21 -18.16
C THR A 488 -4.74 1.98 -18.54
N TRP A 489 -4.17 0.83 -18.22
CA TRP A 489 -2.81 0.46 -18.64
C TRP A 489 -2.69 0.37 -20.16
N ILE A 490 -3.69 -0.23 -20.84
CA ILE A 490 -3.77 -0.30 -22.30
C ILE A 490 -3.92 1.09 -22.93
N ALA A 491 -4.73 1.96 -22.32
CA ALA A 491 -5.00 3.34 -22.77
C ALA A 491 -3.83 4.31 -22.52
N ALA A 492 -3.00 4.08 -21.50
CA ALA A 492 -1.83 4.88 -21.17
C ALA A 492 -0.69 4.70 -22.22
N ARG A 493 -0.92 5.29 -23.40
CA ARG A 493 -0.03 5.39 -24.56
C ARG A 493 0.16 6.87 -24.92
N PRO A 494 1.24 7.27 -25.61
CA PRO A 494 1.50 8.66 -25.96
C PRO A 494 0.33 9.39 -26.66
N LEU A 495 -0.46 8.69 -27.50
CA LEU A 495 -1.63 9.27 -28.19
C LEU A 495 -2.74 9.75 -27.25
N VAL A 496 -2.92 9.11 -26.09
CA VAL A 496 -3.93 9.49 -25.08
C VAL A 496 -3.33 10.43 -24.03
N ILE A 497 -2.06 10.20 -23.67
CA ILE A 497 -1.35 10.99 -22.66
C ILE A 497 -1.03 12.40 -23.17
N ALA A 498 -0.70 12.57 -24.45
CA ALA A 498 -0.32 13.88 -25.01
C ALA A 498 -1.46 14.93 -24.97
N PRO A 499 -2.71 14.63 -25.37
CA PRO A 499 -3.84 15.54 -25.17
C PRO A 499 -4.02 15.96 -23.70
N ILE A 500 -3.97 15.01 -22.77
CA ILE A 500 -4.11 15.30 -21.32
C ILE A 500 -2.96 16.20 -20.83
N ALA A 501 -1.73 15.90 -21.22
CA ALA A 501 -0.56 16.72 -20.89
C ALA A 501 -0.63 18.14 -21.48
N SER A 502 -1.32 18.31 -22.63
CA SER A 502 -1.46 19.61 -23.29
C SER A 502 -2.26 20.63 -22.46
N LEU A 503 -3.20 20.16 -21.62
CA LEU A 503 -3.96 20.98 -20.68
C LEU A 503 -3.05 21.70 -19.67
N PHE A 504 -1.87 21.15 -19.40
CA PHE A 504 -0.91 21.62 -18.41
C PHE A 504 0.33 22.31 -19.02
N GLY A 505 0.53 22.24 -20.34
CA GLY A 505 1.74 22.76 -20.98
C GLY A 505 1.84 22.44 -22.46
N LYS A 506 2.81 23.03 -23.16
CA LYS A 506 3.00 22.72 -24.59
C LYS A 506 3.69 21.37 -24.73
N VAL A 507 2.98 20.41 -25.34
CA VAL A 507 3.55 19.18 -25.88
C VAL A 507 4.14 19.48 -27.26
N THR A 508 5.29 18.90 -27.56
CA THR A 508 5.88 18.83 -28.90
C THR A 508 6.23 17.38 -29.19
N ALA A 509 5.68 16.81 -30.27
CA ALA A 509 6.21 15.58 -30.86
C ALA A 509 7.68 15.76 -31.26
N ARG A 510 8.38 14.65 -31.43
CA ARG A 510 9.72 14.58 -32.04
C ARG A 510 9.67 14.89 -33.53
#